data_AF-A0A183EHD3-F1
#
_entry.id   AF-A0A183EHD3-F1
#
_cell.length_a   1.000
_cell.length_b   1.000
_cell.length_c   1.000
_cell.angle_alpha   90.00
_cell.angle_beta   90.00
_cell.angle_gamma   90.00
#
_symmetry.space_group_name_H-M   'P 1'
#
loop_
_entity.id
_entity.type
_entity.pdbx_description
1 polymer ?
#
loop_
_entity_poly.entity_id
_entity_poly.type
_entity_poly.pdbx_seq_one_letter_code
_entity_poly.pdbx_strand_id
1 'polypeptide(L)'
;MQLSESQVKEYYALKGEATKRCGVLDMELNKLLQEQETDKNNAQFEQRHLNDGEEKKKNRIFPGRVYGRLVDLCQPSHKRFLIAITKILAKHMMSIVCDTSDTAAECITYLKEQRFARETFLPLASLLVRPINEKLR
;
A
#
# COMPACT_ATOMS: atom_id res chain seq x y z
N MET A 1 31.97 -21.04 -42.21
CA MET A 1 30.86 -20.24 -42.78
C MET A 1 31.07 -18.80 -42.35
N GLN A 2 31.48 -17.92 -43.25
CA GLN A 2 31.44 -16.47 -43.03
C GLN A 2 30.11 -15.95 -43.59
N LEU A 3 29.41 -15.15 -42.79
CA LEU A 3 28.18 -14.47 -43.21
C LEU A 3 28.50 -13.47 -44.31
N SER A 4 27.60 -13.33 -45.29
CA SER A 4 27.76 -12.32 -46.34
C SER A 4 27.51 -10.92 -45.77
N GLU A 5 28.12 -9.90 -46.38
CA GLU A 5 27.89 -8.49 -45.99
C GLU A 5 26.41 -8.12 -45.99
N SER A 6 25.62 -8.69 -46.91
CA SER A 6 24.17 -8.51 -46.98
C SER A 6 23.46 -9.02 -45.72
N GLN A 7 23.82 -10.22 -45.25
CA GLN A 7 23.24 -10.82 -44.05
C GLN A 7 23.60 -10.03 -42.78
N VAL A 8 24.83 -9.52 -42.71
CA VAL A 8 25.26 -8.66 -41.60
C VAL A 8 24.47 -7.35 -41.58
N LYS A 9 24.26 -6.73 -42.74
CA LYS A 9 23.50 -5.48 -42.87
C LYS A 9 22.03 -5.64 -42.48
N GLU A 10 21.41 -6.73 -42.90
CA GLU A 10 20.03 -7.09 -42.56
C GLU A 10 19.86 -7.35 -41.05
N TYR A 11 20.81 -8.07 -40.42
CA TYR A 11 20.83 -8.27 -38.98
C TYR A 11 20.83 -6.95 -38.19
N TYR A 12 21.70 -6.00 -38.55
CA TYR A 12 21.77 -4.70 -37.86
C TYR A 12 20.51 -3.86 -38.07
N ALA A 13 19.87 -3.94 -39.24
CA ALA A 13 18.60 -3.28 -39.49
C ALA A 13 17.47 -3.85 -38.60
N LEU A 14 17.32 -5.19 -38.57
CA LEU A 14 16.34 -5.87 -37.72
C LEU A 14 16.60 -5.60 -36.23
N LYS A 15 17.86 -5.64 -35.78
CA LYS A 15 18.24 -5.33 -34.40
C LYS A 15 17.87 -3.89 -34.01
N GLY A 16 18.13 -2.93 -34.91
CA GLY A 16 17.77 -1.53 -34.70
C GLY A 16 16.26 -1.34 -34.57
N GLU A 17 15.48 -2.02 -35.40
CA GLU A 17 14.02 -1.96 -35.35
C GLU A 17 13.43 -2.61 -34.09
N ALA A 18 13.95 -3.78 -33.67
CA ALA A 18 13.57 -4.43 -32.43
C ALA A 18 13.90 -3.58 -31.19
N THR A 19 15.04 -2.89 -31.20
CA THR A 19 15.46 -1.98 -30.12
C THR A 19 14.52 -0.78 -30.03
N LYS A 20 14.14 -0.18 -31.17
CA LYS A 20 13.15 0.90 -31.21
C LYS A 20 11.79 0.46 -30.67
N ARG A 21 11.31 -0.72 -31.10
CA ARG A 21 10.04 -1.29 -30.62
C ARG A 21 10.07 -1.55 -29.10
N CYS A 22 11.15 -2.11 -28.56
CA CYS A 22 11.31 -2.26 -27.11
C CYS A 22 11.27 -0.92 -26.38
N GLY A 23 11.98 0.10 -26.88
CA GLY A 23 11.99 1.42 -26.25
C GLY A 23 10.62 2.09 -26.20
N VAL A 24 9.82 1.96 -27.27
CA VAL A 24 8.44 2.48 -27.30
C VAL A 24 7.55 1.71 -26.31
N LEU A 25 7.63 0.39 -26.28
CA LEU A 25 6.87 -0.45 -25.34
C LEU A 25 7.24 -0.16 -23.88
N ASP A 26 8.52 0.02 -23.58
CA ASP A 26 8.98 0.39 -22.23
C ASP A 26 8.45 1.76 -21.80
N MET A 27 8.40 2.73 -22.71
CA MET A 27 7.80 4.05 -22.43
C MET A 27 6.30 3.94 -22.14
N GLU A 28 5.55 3.22 -22.97
CA GLU A 28 4.11 3.00 -22.76
C GLU A 28 3.83 2.26 -21.46
N LEU A 29 4.61 1.22 -21.15
CA LEU A 29 4.48 0.47 -19.91
C LEU A 29 4.73 1.36 -18.69
N ASN A 30 5.80 2.15 -18.69
CA ASN A 30 6.10 3.06 -17.58
C ASN A 30 5.03 4.13 -17.40
N LYS A 31 4.46 4.65 -18.50
CA LYS A 31 3.36 5.61 -18.47
C LYS A 31 2.11 5.00 -17.83
N LEU A 32 1.70 3.82 -18.27
CA LEU A 32 0.54 3.11 -17.70
C LEU A 32 0.75 2.78 -16.21
N LEU A 33 1.96 2.39 -15.81
CA LEU A 33 2.29 2.16 -14.40
C LEU A 33 2.17 3.44 -13.57
N GLN A 34 2.62 4.59 -14.08
CA GLN A 34 2.47 5.87 -13.40
C GLN A 34 1.01 6.31 -13.27
N GLU A 35 0.21 6.17 -14.32
CA GLU A 35 -1.22 6.46 -14.31
C GLU A 35 -1.93 5.57 -13.27
N GLN A 36 -1.65 4.26 -13.27
CA GLN A 36 -2.22 3.33 -12.29
C GLN A 36 -1.86 3.70 -10.85
N GLU A 37 -0.61 4.10 -10.58
CA GLU A 37 -0.21 4.55 -9.25
C GLU A 37 -0.91 5.85 -8.85
N THR A 38 -1.12 6.76 -9.80
CA THR A 38 -1.83 8.02 -9.56
C THR A 38 -3.30 7.76 -9.21
N ASP A 39 -3.98 6.90 -9.97
CA ASP A 39 -5.37 6.52 -9.72
C ASP A 39 -5.53 5.82 -8.36
N LYS A 40 -4.61 4.91 -8.02
CA LYS A 40 -4.59 4.27 -6.70
C LYS A 40 -4.42 5.30 -5.59
N ASN A 41 -3.51 6.26 -5.75
CA ASN A 41 -3.27 7.29 -4.75
C ASN A 41 -4.50 8.19 -4.55
N ASN A 42 -5.17 8.58 -5.63
CA ASN A 42 -6.39 9.38 -5.59
C ASN A 42 -7.55 8.62 -4.93
N ALA A 43 -7.79 7.37 -5.32
CA ALA A 43 -8.79 6.52 -4.69
C ALA A 43 -8.51 6.30 -3.20
N GLN A 44 -7.23 6.17 -2.83
CA GLN A 44 -6.82 6.04 -1.43
C GLN A 44 -7.04 7.34 -0.64
N PHE A 45 -6.87 8.50 -1.27
CA PHE A 45 -7.12 9.80 -0.64
C PHE A 45 -8.61 10.04 -0.40
N GLU A 46 -9.47 9.75 -1.38
CA GLU A 46 -10.92 9.82 -1.21
C GLU A 46 -11.42 8.84 -0.13
N GLN A 47 -10.88 7.62 -0.11
CA GLN A 47 -11.13 6.64 0.95
C GLN A 47 -10.78 7.20 2.33
N ARG A 48 -9.63 7.85 2.51
CA ARG A 48 -9.22 8.43 3.81
C ARG A 48 -10.24 9.46 4.32
N HIS A 49 -10.77 10.31 3.44
CA HIS A 49 -11.77 11.31 3.85
C HIS A 49 -13.10 10.69 4.29
N LEU A 50 -13.57 9.62 3.64
CA LEU A 50 -14.76 8.89 4.08
C LEU A 50 -14.52 8.19 5.42
N ASN A 51 -13.33 7.63 5.56
CA ASN A 51 -12.86 6.87 6.69
C ASN A 51 -12.70 7.70 7.98
N ASP A 52 -12.44 9.01 7.89
CA ASP A 52 -12.37 9.94 9.04
C ASP A 52 -13.73 10.10 9.75
N GLY A 53 -14.81 10.12 8.97
CA GLY A 53 -16.17 10.22 9.50
C GLY A 53 -16.62 8.94 10.22
N GLU A 54 -16.18 7.79 9.71
CA GLU A 54 -16.47 6.48 10.30
C GLU A 54 -15.69 6.23 11.60
N GLU A 55 -14.42 6.65 11.67
CA GLU A 55 -13.62 6.52 12.89
C GLU A 55 -14.19 7.33 14.05
N LYS A 56 -14.65 8.55 13.80
CA LYS A 56 -15.30 9.37 14.84
C LYS A 56 -16.55 8.68 15.41
N LYS A 57 -17.28 7.92 14.60
CA LYS A 57 -18.43 7.12 15.06
C LYS A 57 -17.98 5.92 15.89
N LYS A 58 -16.96 5.18 15.44
CA LYS A 58 -16.41 4.03 16.18
C LYS A 58 -15.85 4.45 17.54
N ASN A 59 -15.08 5.55 17.62
CA ASN A 59 -14.53 6.04 18.88
C ASN A 59 -15.61 6.50 19.87
N ARG A 60 -16.78 6.93 19.39
CA ARG A 60 -17.94 7.24 20.26
C ARG A 60 -18.61 5.98 20.80
N ILE A 61 -18.67 4.91 20.02
CA ILE A 61 -19.35 3.65 20.39
C ILE A 61 -18.44 2.76 21.24
N PHE A 62 -17.13 2.78 20.98
CA PHE A 62 -16.11 1.99 21.67
C PHE A 62 -15.07 2.90 22.35
N PRO A 63 -15.47 3.76 23.30
CA PRO A 63 -14.58 4.74 23.89
C PRO A 63 -13.43 4.07 24.64
N GLY A 64 -12.20 4.47 24.33
CA GLY A 64 -10.98 3.97 24.98
C GLY A 64 -10.55 2.55 24.57
N ARG A 65 -11.37 1.83 23.79
CA ARG A 65 -11.07 0.46 23.32
C ARG A 65 -10.55 0.42 21.87
N VAL A 66 -10.89 1.43 21.06
CA VAL A 66 -10.37 1.64 19.71
C VAL A 66 -9.46 2.86 19.71
N TYR A 67 -8.21 2.68 19.30
CA TYR A 67 -7.19 3.75 19.35
C TYR A 67 -7.13 4.56 18.04
N GLY A 68 -7.48 3.96 16.91
CA GLY A 68 -7.43 4.58 15.58
C GLY A 68 -6.53 3.80 14.61
N ARG A 69 -6.32 4.33 13.40
CA ARG A 69 -5.45 3.71 12.39
C ARG A 69 -3.96 3.94 12.64
N LEU A 70 -3.14 3.02 12.14
CA LEU A 70 -1.67 3.13 12.24
C LEU A 70 -1.11 4.43 11.68
N VAL A 71 -1.67 4.94 10.58
CA VAL A 71 -1.25 6.22 9.97
C VAL A 71 -1.39 7.42 10.91
N ASP A 72 -2.36 7.38 11.83
CA ASP A 72 -2.65 8.47 12.77
C ASP A 72 -1.90 8.30 14.09
N LEU A 73 -1.45 7.08 14.39
CA LEU A 73 -0.80 6.73 15.65
C LEU A 73 0.73 6.81 15.61
N CYS A 74 1.33 6.94 14.43
CA CYS A 74 2.79 7.00 14.31
C CYS A 74 3.25 7.94 13.18
N GLN A 75 4.47 8.45 13.32
CA GLN A 75 5.14 9.23 12.29
C GLN A 75 6.59 8.80 12.10
N PRO A 76 7.13 8.85 10.86
CA PRO A 76 8.55 8.64 10.61
C PRO A 76 9.43 9.58 11.43
N SER A 77 10.55 9.08 11.94
CA SER A 77 11.56 9.90 12.61
C SER A 77 12.21 10.94 11.68
N HIS A 78 12.31 10.64 10.38
CA HIS A 78 12.84 11.55 9.37
C HIS A 78 12.12 11.37 8.03
N LYS A 79 11.87 12.48 7.32
CA LYS A 79 11.16 12.49 6.02
C LYS A 79 11.79 11.56 4.97
N ARG A 80 13.11 11.39 5.00
CA ARG A 80 13.85 10.47 4.11
C ARG A 80 13.37 9.01 4.19
N PHE A 81 12.77 8.61 5.30
CA PHE A 81 12.27 7.24 5.49
C PHE A 81 10.81 7.07 5.07
N LEU A 82 10.14 8.13 4.61
CA LEU A 82 8.72 8.08 4.26
C LEU A 82 8.42 7.00 3.22
N ILE A 83 9.22 6.92 2.15
CA ILE A 83 9.04 5.90 1.10
C ILE A 83 9.21 4.49 1.67
N ALA A 84 10.26 4.27 2.47
CA ALA A 84 10.54 2.97 3.07
C ALA A 84 9.41 2.53 4.01
N ILE A 85 8.93 3.43 4.87
CA ILE A 85 7.86 3.16 5.83
C ILE A 85 6.53 2.89 5.11
N THR A 86 6.14 3.74 4.17
CA THR A 86 4.92 3.52 3.37
C THR A 86 4.98 2.19 2.62
N LYS A 87 6.16 1.81 2.10
CA LYS A 87 6.34 0.54 1.40
C LYS A 87 6.24 -0.67 2.33
N ILE A 88 6.84 -0.61 3.51
CA ILE A 88 6.84 -1.72 4.48
C ILE A 88 5.45 -1.90 5.10
N LEU A 89 4.79 -0.81 5.50
CA LEU A 89 3.48 -0.87 6.13
C LEU A 89 2.37 -1.17 5.11
N ALA A 90 2.46 -0.63 3.89
CA ALA A 90 1.54 -0.91 2.79
C ALA A 90 0.07 -0.88 3.22
N LYS A 91 -0.66 -2.00 3.07
CA LYS A 91 -2.08 -2.14 3.48
C LYS A 91 -2.32 -1.94 4.98
N HIS A 92 -1.30 -2.16 5.82
CA HIS A 92 -1.44 -2.01 7.26
C HIS A 92 -1.46 -0.56 7.72
N MET A 93 -1.09 0.41 6.87
CA MET A 93 -1.25 1.85 7.16
C MET A 93 -2.69 2.19 7.59
N MET A 94 -3.68 1.53 6.98
CA MET A 94 -5.11 1.73 7.25
C MET A 94 -5.69 0.73 8.26
N SER A 95 -4.86 -0.11 8.90
CA SER A 95 -5.35 -1.04 9.94
C SER A 95 -5.65 -0.29 11.23
N ILE A 96 -6.78 -0.63 11.86
CA ILE A 96 -7.26 -0.03 13.11
C ILE A 96 -6.65 -0.77 14.30
N VAL A 97 -6.05 -0.06 15.23
CA VAL A 97 -5.52 -0.60 16.48
C VAL A 97 -6.60 -0.57 17.57
N CYS A 98 -6.75 -1.68 18.32
CA CYS A 98 -7.71 -1.82 19.41
C CYS A 98 -7.13 -2.63 20.57
N ASP A 99 -7.79 -2.64 21.72
CA ASP A 99 -7.30 -3.27 22.95
C ASP A 99 -7.23 -4.81 22.88
N THR A 100 -8.33 -5.46 22.46
CA THR A 100 -8.54 -6.91 22.57
C THR A 100 -9.17 -7.50 21.31
N SER A 101 -9.05 -8.83 21.15
CA SER A 101 -9.71 -9.54 20.05
C SER A 101 -11.24 -9.43 20.11
N ASP A 102 -11.80 -9.33 21.31
CA ASP A 102 -13.26 -9.24 21.51
C ASP A 102 -13.79 -7.90 21.02
N THR A 103 -13.12 -6.79 21.36
CA THR A 103 -13.42 -5.46 20.81
C THR A 103 -13.31 -5.46 19.28
N ALA A 104 -12.31 -6.12 18.70
CA ALA A 104 -12.18 -6.24 17.26
C ALA A 104 -13.38 -6.97 16.64
N ALA A 105 -13.84 -8.07 17.25
CA ALA A 105 -15.01 -8.82 16.80
C ALA A 105 -16.31 -8.00 16.92
N GLU A 106 -16.50 -7.26 18.01
CA GLU A 106 -17.61 -6.32 18.19
C GLU A 106 -17.60 -5.25 17.08
N CYS A 107 -16.44 -4.64 16.81
CA CYS A 107 -16.30 -3.62 15.77
C CYS A 107 -16.59 -4.18 14.37
N ILE A 108 -16.14 -5.40 14.05
CA ILE A 108 -16.42 -6.07 12.77
C ILE A 108 -17.92 -6.35 12.63
N THR A 109 -18.58 -6.75 13.71
CA THR A 109 -20.04 -6.99 13.71
C THR A 109 -20.78 -5.68 13.45
N TYR A 110 -20.42 -4.62 14.16
CA TYR A 110 -20.95 -3.27 13.95
C TYR A 110 -20.77 -2.79 12.50
N LEU A 111 -19.58 -2.97 11.91
CA LEU A 111 -19.31 -2.60 10.51
C LEU A 111 -20.26 -3.30 9.54
N LYS A 112 -20.54 -4.60 9.76
CA LYS A 112 -21.48 -5.37 8.93
C LYS A 112 -22.91 -4.87 9.06
N GLU A 113 -23.37 -4.60 10.27
CA GLU A 113 -24.73 -4.08 10.54
C GLU A 113 -24.97 -2.73 9.88
N GLN A 114 -23.97 -1.84 9.94
CA GLN A 114 -24.03 -0.52 9.31
C GLN A 114 -23.72 -0.53 7.81
N ARG A 115 -23.41 -1.71 7.23
CA ARG A 115 -23.02 -1.88 5.81
C ARG A 115 -21.80 -1.06 5.40
N PHE A 116 -20.88 -0.83 6.33
CA PHE A 116 -19.60 -0.19 6.04
C PHE A 116 -18.62 -1.17 5.37
N ALA A 117 -17.56 -0.62 4.79
CA ALA A 117 -16.51 -1.41 4.18
C ALA A 117 -15.79 -2.30 5.21
N ARG A 118 -15.27 -3.43 4.75
CA ARG A 118 -14.45 -4.31 5.58
C ARG A 118 -13.13 -3.63 5.93
N GLU A 119 -12.81 -3.56 7.22
CA GLU A 119 -11.52 -3.06 7.72
C GLU A 119 -10.70 -4.15 8.42
N THR A 120 -9.42 -3.88 8.64
CA THR A 120 -8.49 -4.78 9.35
C THR A 120 -8.22 -4.23 10.75
N PHE A 121 -8.38 -5.07 11.77
CA PHE A 121 -8.14 -4.73 13.16
C PHE A 121 -6.87 -5.42 13.69
N LEU A 122 -6.12 -4.69 14.52
CA LEU A 122 -4.91 -5.12 15.21
C LEU A 122 -5.16 -5.07 16.73
N PRO A 123 -5.63 -6.18 17.34
CA PRO A 123 -5.86 -6.26 18.78
C PRO A 123 -4.55 -6.40 19.56
N LEU A 124 -4.24 -5.44 20.44
CA LEU A 124 -2.96 -5.41 21.17
C LEU A 124 -2.77 -6.59 22.11
N ALA A 125 -3.82 -7.07 22.78
CA ALA A 125 -3.74 -8.15 23.75
C ALA A 125 -3.38 -9.52 23.15
N SER A 126 -3.60 -9.72 21.84
CA SER A 126 -3.43 -11.02 21.17
C SER A 126 -2.47 -10.96 19.98
N LEU A 127 -1.86 -9.78 19.71
CA LEU A 127 -0.95 -9.61 18.59
C LEU A 127 0.37 -10.35 18.84
N LEU A 128 0.65 -11.35 18.01
CA LEU A 128 1.92 -12.08 18.05
C LEU A 128 2.99 -11.28 17.31
N VAL A 129 3.95 -10.73 18.06
CA VAL A 129 5.07 -9.97 17.52
C VAL A 129 6.39 -10.72 17.74
N ARG A 130 7.29 -10.63 16.75
CA ARG A 130 8.67 -11.11 16.92
C ARG A 130 9.46 -10.07 17.71
N PRO A 131 10.26 -10.47 18.71
CA PRO A 131 11.13 -9.55 19.42
C PRO A 131 12.04 -8.79 18.45
N ILE A 132 12.17 -7.48 18.65
CA ILE A 132 13.07 -6.63 17.88
C ILE A 132 14.42 -6.58 18.60
N ASN A 133 15.51 -6.54 17.83
CA ASN A 133 16.83 -6.27 18.40
C ASN A 133 16.94 -4.78 18.77
N GLU A 134 16.76 -4.45 20.05
CA GLU A 134 16.80 -3.07 20.56
C GLU A 134 18.11 -2.33 20.27
N LYS A 135 19.22 -3.04 19.96
CA LYS A 135 20.50 -2.41 19.57
C LYS A 135 20.45 -1.74 18.20
N LEU A 136 19.47 -2.07 17.36
CA LEU A 136 19.29 -1.52 16.01
C LEU A 136 18.25 -0.38 15.96
N ARG A 137 17.71 0.01 17.11
CA ARG A 137 16.63 0.99 17.24
C ARG A 137 17.14 2.41 17.41
#